data_AF-A0A933NBS2-F1
#
_entry.id   AF-A0A933NBS2-F1
#
_cell.length_a   1.000
_cell.length_b   1.000
_cell.length_c   1.000
_cell.angle_alpha   90.00
_cell.angle_beta   90.00
_cell.angle_gamma   90.00
#
_symmetry.space_group_name_H-M   'P 1'
#
loop_
_entity.id
_entity.type
_entity.pdbx_description
1 polymer ?
#
loop_
_entity_poly.entity_id
_entity_poly.type
_entity_poly.pdbx_seq_one_letter_code
_entity_poly.pdbx_strand_id
1 'polypeptide(L)'
;MSSDRVGYTYFFREPRALDAALSLFSSNEVVSIWCAGVSTGEEAYSYSIMARERNLEATIIASDLEEQALAFARAGRYSDRALRRAGPRIKERWFQHDRESWVVVERARRGVRFLAHDVRQAPLEPPIGGFHIVSCRHLLIYLGKHEVEPVIEKFRSVLAPNGVLVLGLAERLGGSALSRIGFEVVHLEGASVYRRVEPKRIQETKARRIEVPGSQPAPSDGSARASQPITQPSRRSSAPPGQESRPSTAPSKRVQALRLQGDRALDRGDPTLALESYETALREAPLTADLHLRSALCALASGDAGTAKGRLRRALFLDPDCWPAALLLAELFRSTQDMSRYLIQAEQGMRALGGVTSEELAPFVTGQNAAAEWVRRMRKVASTVRS
;
A
#
# COMPACT_ATOMS: atom_id res chain seq x y z
N MET A 1 -12.37 -17.09 24.08
CA MET A 1 -12.13 -17.18 22.62
C MET A 1 -12.81 -16.00 21.96
N SER A 2 -12.08 -15.15 21.24
CA SER A 2 -12.66 -14.20 20.29
C SER A 2 -11.95 -14.42 18.96
N SER A 3 -12.71 -14.95 18.01
CA SER A 3 -12.31 -15.39 16.66
C SER A 3 -12.21 -14.23 15.66
N ASP A 4 -12.25 -12.97 16.11
CA ASP A 4 -12.58 -11.82 15.26
C ASP A 4 -11.40 -10.91 14.90
N ARG A 5 -10.15 -11.36 15.09
CA ARG A 5 -8.96 -10.65 14.56
C ARG A 5 -8.35 -11.28 13.30
N VAL A 6 -8.82 -12.45 12.88
CA VAL A 6 -8.28 -13.19 11.72
C VAL A 6 -9.00 -12.76 10.44
N GLY A 7 -8.64 -11.57 9.94
CA GLY A 7 -9.37 -10.92 8.85
C GLY A 7 -8.69 -10.85 7.48
N TYR A 8 -7.36 -10.69 7.39
CA TYR A 8 -6.79 -10.17 6.14
C TYR A 8 -5.57 -10.89 5.56
N THR A 9 -4.87 -11.76 6.30
CA THR A 9 -3.78 -12.59 5.74
C THR A 9 -4.24 -14.03 5.48
N TYR A 10 -3.60 -14.69 4.52
CA TYR A 10 -3.90 -16.06 4.10
C TYR A 10 -2.76 -16.63 3.25
N PHE A 11 -2.68 -17.96 3.17
CA PHE A 11 -1.64 -18.63 2.42
C PHE A 11 -1.70 -18.27 0.93
N PHE A 12 -0.53 -18.05 0.34
CA PHE A 12 -0.35 -17.74 -1.07
C PHE A 12 -1.14 -16.50 -1.52
N ARG A 13 -1.22 -15.46 -0.68
CA ARG A 13 -1.76 -14.15 -1.06
C ARG A 13 -0.83 -13.48 -2.08
N GLU A 14 -1.38 -13.09 -3.24
CA GLU A 14 -0.65 -12.55 -4.42
C GLU A 14 0.61 -13.37 -4.76
N PRO A 15 0.47 -14.66 -5.07
CA PRO A 15 1.60 -15.60 -5.11
C PRO A 15 2.60 -15.27 -6.22
N ARG A 16 2.19 -14.53 -7.26
CA ARG A 16 3.07 -14.09 -8.35
C ARG A 16 4.22 -13.23 -7.86
N ALA A 17 4.02 -12.38 -6.85
CA ALA A 17 5.09 -11.53 -6.31
C ALA A 17 6.13 -12.34 -5.54
N LEU A 18 5.66 -13.31 -4.73
CA LEU A 18 6.52 -14.25 -4.01
C LEU A 18 7.32 -15.12 -4.98
N ASP A 19 6.65 -15.63 -6.01
CA ASP A 19 7.25 -16.45 -7.06
C ASP A 19 8.31 -15.66 -7.83
N ALA A 20 7.97 -14.46 -8.30
CA ALA A 20 8.90 -13.57 -9.00
C ALA A 20 10.16 -13.28 -8.19
N ALA A 21 10.05 -13.11 -6.87
CA ALA A 21 11.24 -12.93 -6.04
C ALA A 21 12.07 -14.22 -5.91
N LEU A 22 11.42 -15.38 -5.77
CA LEU A 22 12.09 -16.68 -5.65
C LEU A 22 12.68 -17.18 -6.99
N SER A 23 12.14 -16.78 -8.14
CA SER A 23 12.62 -17.18 -9.47
C SER A 23 13.96 -16.55 -9.85
N LEU A 24 14.46 -15.60 -9.06
CA LEU A 24 15.79 -15.01 -9.20
C LEU A 24 16.92 -15.94 -8.75
N PHE A 25 16.58 -17.06 -8.09
CA PHE A 25 17.54 -17.99 -7.48
C PHE A 25 17.55 -19.33 -8.24
N SER A 26 18.74 -19.92 -8.34
CA SER A 26 18.92 -21.23 -8.98
C SER A 26 18.62 -22.36 -8.00
N SER A 27 18.23 -23.53 -8.52
CA SER A 27 17.96 -24.70 -7.68
C SER A 27 19.14 -25.05 -6.77
N ASN A 28 18.83 -25.46 -5.54
CA ASN A 28 19.75 -25.74 -4.42
C ASN A 28 20.44 -24.51 -3.80
N GLU A 29 20.11 -23.29 -4.21
CA GLU A 29 20.55 -22.09 -3.49
C GLU A 29 19.81 -21.91 -2.16
N VAL A 30 20.46 -21.21 -1.24
CA VAL A 30 19.90 -20.82 0.07
C VAL A 30 19.48 -19.36 0.01
N VAL A 31 18.18 -19.10 0.19
CA VAL A 31 17.61 -17.76 0.14
C VAL A 31 17.35 -17.25 1.56
N SER A 32 17.86 -16.05 1.88
CA SER A 32 17.59 -15.37 3.14
C SER A 32 16.48 -14.34 2.96
N ILE A 33 15.41 -14.46 3.75
CA ILE A 33 14.19 -13.66 3.59
C ILE A 33 13.83 -12.99 4.91
N TRP A 34 13.49 -11.71 4.86
CA TRP A 34 12.79 -11.02 5.95
C TRP A 34 11.36 -10.72 5.55
N CYS A 35 10.37 -11.33 6.21
CA CYS A 35 8.96 -10.97 6.11
C CYS A 35 8.58 -9.99 7.22
N ALA A 36 8.43 -8.71 6.88
CA ALA A 36 8.06 -7.64 7.80
C ALA A 36 6.54 -7.41 7.79
N GLY A 37 5.92 -7.39 8.97
CA GLY A 37 4.46 -7.31 9.11
C GLY A 37 3.75 -8.64 8.84
N VAL A 38 4.31 -9.74 9.33
CA VAL A 38 3.87 -11.09 8.95
C VAL A 38 2.50 -11.50 9.52
N SER A 39 1.96 -10.76 10.48
CA SER A 39 0.71 -11.06 11.18
C SER A 39 0.72 -12.50 11.71
N THR A 40 -0.26 -13.33 11.33
CA THR A 40 -0.40 -14.73 11.77
C THR A 40 0.47 -15.74 11.01
N GLY A 41 1.45 -15.29 10.21
CA GLY A 41 2.54 -16.12 9.70
C GLY A 41 2.34 -16.76 8.32
N GLU A 42 1.17 -16.62 7.71
CA GLU A 42 0.84 -17.28 6.44
C GLU A 42 1.79 -16.90 5.30
N GLU A 43 2.25 -15.64 5.24
CA GLU A 43 3.22 -15.21 4.22
C GLU A 43 4.57 -15.91 4.38
N ALA A 44 5.12 -15.94 5.60
CA ALA A 44 6.41 -16.58 5.85
C ALA A 44 6.39 -18.08 5.52
N TYR A 45 5.30 -18.77 5.89
CA TYR A 45 5.13 -20.17 5.49
C TYR A 45 4.89 -20.33 3.99
N SER A 46 4.23 -19.37 3.33
CA SER A 46 4.07 -19.39 1.87
C SER A 46 5.43 -19.29 1.16
N TYR A 47 6.31 -18.38 1.58
CA TYR A 47 7.70 -18.33 1.08
C TYR A 47 8.44 -19.64 1.34
N SER A 48 8.36 -20.18 2.56
CA SER A 48 9.01 -21.44 2.95
C SER A 48 8.59 -22.62 2.06
N ILE A 49 7.29 -22.74 1.79
CA ILE A 49 6.72 -23.78 0.95
C ILE A 49 7.11 -23.57 -0.51
N MET A 50 6.94 -22.34 -1.03
CA MET A 50 7.22 -22.02 -2.44
C MET A 50 8.69 -22.14 -2.81
N ALA A 51 9.60 -21.81 -1.89
CA ALA A 51 11.04 -22.01 -2.06
C ALA A 51 11.35 -23.50 -2.22
N ARG A 52 10.81 -24.34 -1.34
CA ARG A 52 11.05 -25.79 -1.41
C ARG A 52 10.39 -26.47 -2.60
N GLU A 53 9.25 -25.97 -3.08
CA GLU A 53 8.67 -26.43 -4.36
C GLU A 53 9.58 -26.11 -5.56
N ARG A 54 10.47 -25.11 -5.44
CA ARG A 54 11.53 -24.78 -6.42
C ARG A 54 12.86 -25.47 -6.13
N ASN A 55 12.90 -26.39 -5.16
CA ASN A 55 14.11 -27.02 -4.67
C ASN A 55 15.15 -25.98 -4.20
N LEU A 56 14.69 -24.94 -3.51
CA LEU A 56 15.50 -23.95 -2.80
C LEU A 56 15.39 -24.20 -1.29
N GLU A 57 16.43 -23.88 -0.55
CA GLU A 57 16.34 -23.74 0.90
C GLU A 57 16.07 -22.27 1.26
N ALA A 58 15.25 -22.05 2.29
CA ALA A 58 14.90 -20.70 2.74
C ALA A 58 15.12 -20.55 4.24
N THR A 59 15.88 -19.52 4.61
CA THR A 59 16.04 -19.04 5.98
C THR A 59 15.24 -17.74 6.12
N ILE A 60 14.19 -17.78 6.92
CA ILE A 60 13.18 -16.73 6.98
C ILE A 60 13.13 -16.16 8.38
N ILE A 61 13.34 -14.85 8.49
CA ILE A 61 12.98 -14.07 9.67
C ILE A 61 11.63 -13.43 9.40
N ALA A 62 10.65 -13.71 10.24
CA ALA A 62 9.30 -13.21 10.12
C ALA A 62 8.99 -12.35 11.34
N SER A 63 8.62 -11.09 11.12
CA SER A 63 8.44 -10.15 12.22
C SER A 63 7.13 -9.41 12.19
N ASP A 64 6.59 -9.13 13.37
CA ASP A 64 5.38 -8.35 13.57
C ASP A 64 5.44 -7.59 14.90
N LEU A 65 4.53 -6.64 15.11
CA LEU A 65 4.40 -5.92 16.38
C LEU A 65 3.56 -6.71 17.40
N GLU A 66 2.59 -7.50 16.93
CA GLU A 66 1.65 -8.22 17.81
C GLU A 66 2.15 -9.60 18.23
N GLU A 67 2.63 -9.72 19.47
CA GLU A 67 3.11 -11.00 20.03
C GLU A 67 2.03 -12.10 19.99
N GLN A 68 0.75 -11.77 20.13
CA GLN A 68 -0.33 -12.75 20.01
C GLN A 68 -0.44 -13.34 18.60
N ALA A 69 -0.24 -12.52 17.55
CA ALA A 69 -0.23 -12.99 16.18
C ALA A 69 1.00 -13.88 15.92
N LEU A 70 2.15 -13.50 16.48
CA LEU A 70 3.38 -14.31 16.41
C LEU A 70 3.24 -15.64 17.16
N ALA A 71 2.59 -15.67 18.32
CA ALA A 71 2.29 -16.90 19.05
C ALA A 71 1.40 -17.84 18.22
N PHE A 72 0.38 -17.30 17.53
CA PHE A 72 -0.44 -18.05 16.59
C PHE A 72 0.39 -18.60 15.42
N ALA A 73 1.26 -17.77 14.82
CA ALA A 73 2.15 -18.17 13.75
C ALA A 73 3.11 -19.30 14.16
N ARG A 74 3.67 -19.22 15.38
CA ARG A 74 4.50 -20.27 15.98
C ARG A 74 3.71 -21.55 16.25
N ALA A 75 2.43 -21.48 16.58
CA ALA A 75 1.59 -22.68 16.68
C ALA A 75 1.42 -23.35 15.31
N GLY A 76 1.36 -22.57 14.23
CA GLY A 76 1.32 -23.04 12.84
C GLY A 76 0.09 -23.90 12.53
N ARG A 77 -1.03 -23.61 13.21
CA ARG A 77 -2.34 -24.27 13.07
C ARG A 77 -3.34 -23.28 12.48
N TYR A 78 -3.96 -23.65 11.37
CA TYR A 78 -4.76 -22.75 10.55
C TYR A 78 -6.11 -23.36 10.17
N SER A 79 -7.11 -22.52 9.93
CA SER A 79 -8.41 -22.98 9.44
C SER A 79 -8.39 -23.22 7.93
N ASP A 80 -9.40 -23.92 7.40
CA ASP A 80 -9.53 -24.11 5.95
C ASP A 80 -9.62 -22.77 5.19
N ARG A 81 -10.25 -21.75 5.79
CA ARG A 81 -10.32 -20.38 5.23
C ARG A 81 -8.95 -19.77 5.00
N ALA A 82 -7.98 -19.99 5.88
CA ALA A 82 -6.61 -19.49 5.70
C ALA A 82 -5.90 -20.18 4.52
N LEU A 83 -6.28 -21.42 4.19
CA LEU A 83 -5.76 -22.21 3.08
C LEU A 83 -6.66 -22.17 1.83
N ARG A 84 -7.62 -21.26 1.73
CA ARG A 84 -8.59 -21.19 0.62
C ARG A 84 -7.98 -21.06 -0.79
N ARG A 85 -6.73 -20.60 -0.90
CA ARG A 85 -5.97 -20.51 -2.17
C ARG A 85 -4.93 -21.63 -2.33
N ALA A 86 -4.77 -22.51 -1.34
CA ALA A 86 -3.89 -23.66 -1.44
C ALA A 86 -4.60 -24.80 -2.20
N GLY A 87 -4.03 -25.23 -3.33
CA GLY A 87 -4.57 -26.35 -4.09
C GLY A 87 -4.43 -27.69 -3.34
N PRO A 88 -5.20 -28.74 -3.69
CA PRO A 88 -5.21 -30.02 -2.98
C PRO A 88 -3.81 -30.64 -2.82
N ARG A 89 -3.01 -30.65 -3.90
CA ARG A 89 -1.62 -31.15 -3.89
C ARG A 89 -0.74 -30.43 -2.87
N ILE A 90 -0.92 -29.11 -2.74
CA ILE A 90 -0.15 -28.31 -1.77
C ILE A 90 -0.64 -28.60 -0.35
N LYS A 91 -1.96 -28.68 -0.13
CA LYS A 91 -2.54 -29.03 1.18
C LYS A 91 -2.00 -30.38 1.66
N GLU A 92 -2.10 -31.42 0.82
CA GLU A 92 -1.64 -32.78 1.14
C GLU A 92 -0.14 -32.86 1.44
N ARG A 93 0.69 -32.14 0.68
CA ARG A 93 2.15 -32.21 0.81
C ARG A 93 2.72 -31.37 1.95
N TRP A 94 2.06 -30.28 2.33
CA TRP A 94 2.61 -29.25 3.21
C TRP A 94 1.82 -29.01 4.49
N PHE A 95 0.69 -29.69 4.65
CA PHE A 95 -0.16 -29.56 5.82
C PHE A 95 -0.64 -30.93 6.29
N GLN A 96 -0.75 -31.09 7.60
CA GLN A 96 -1.40 -32.23 8.23
C GLN A 96 -2.79 -31.79 8.68
N HIS A 97 -3.81 -32.53 8.27
CA HIS A 97 -5.17 -32.27 8.72
C HIS A 97 -5.38 -32.87 10.12
N ASP A 98 -5.70 -32.03 11.10
CA ASP A 98 -6.00 -32.41 12.47
C ASP A 98 -7.39 -31.89 12.86
N ARG A 99 -8.38 -32.78 12.71
CA ARG A 99 -9.82 -32.56 12.97
C ARG A 99 -10.40 -31.34 12.23
N GLU A 100 -10.29 -30.17 12.83
CA GLU A 100 -10.85 -28.90 12.34
C GLU A 100 -9.78 -27.91 11.87
N SER A 101 -8.50 -28.32 11.90
CA SER A 101 -7.37 -27.46 11.60
C SER A 101 -6.35 -28.11 10.66
N TRP A 102 -5.60 -27.28 9.96
CA TRP A 102 -4.46 -27.64 9.15
C TRP A 102 -3.19 -27.20 9.85
N VAL A 103 -2.29 -28.15 10.10
CA VAL A 103 -1.00 -27.89 10.76
C VAL A 103 0.10 -27.87 9.70
N VAL A 104 0.88 -26.79 9.63
CA VAL A 104 2.03 -26.70 8.71
C VAL A 104 3.04 -27.80 9.06
N VAL A 105 3.53 -28.54 8.07
CA VAL A 105 4.51 -29.62 8.29
C VAL A 105 5.83 -29.08 8.83
N GLU A 106 6.48 -29.87 9.68
CA GLU A 106 7.71 -29.49 10.39
C GLU A 106 8.84 -28.99 9.47
N ARG A 107 9.03 -29.64 8.32
CA ARG A 107 10.04 -29.22 7.33
C ARG A 107 9.82 -27.81 6.75
N ALA A 108 8.58 -27.32 6.69
CA ALA A 108 8.30 -25.94 6.30
C ALA A 108 8.46 -24.96 7.48
N ARG A 109 8.40 -25.44 8.72
CA ARG A 109 8.53 -24.64 9.94
C ARG A 109 9.98 -24.37 10.33
N ARG A 110 10.86 -25.35 10.15
CA ARG A 110 12.28 -25.27 10.55
C ARG A 110 13.04 -24.08 9.97
N GLY A 111 12.66 -23.62 8.78
CA GLY A 111 13.28 -22.46 8.13
C GLY A 111 12.73 -21.10 8.58
N VAL A 112 11.77 -21.04 9.51
CA VAL A 112 11.06 -19.78 9.86
C VAL A 112 11.25 -19.43 11.33
N ARG A 113 11.77 -18.23 11.59
CA ARG A 113 11.93 -17.66 12.93
C ARG A 113 11.04 -16.44 13.11
N PHE A 114 10.18 -16.47 14.13
CA PHE A 114 9.23 -15.39 14.44
C PHE A 114 9.73 -14.47 15.55
N LEU A 115 9.78 -13.15 15.30
CA LEU A 115 10.30 -12.14 16.22
C LEU A 115 9.37 -10.93 16.34
N ALA A 116 9.20 -10.41 17.57
CA ALA A 116 8.57 -9.12 17.77
C ALA A 116 9.50 -8.01 17.28
N HIS A 117 9.01 -7.16 16.37
CA HIS A 117 9.78 -6.06 15.83
C HIS A 117 8.90 -4.97 15.24
N ASP A 118 9.20 -3.72 15.58
CA ASP A 118 8.64 -2.54 14.94
C ASP A 118 9.57 -2.06 13.82
N VAL A 119 9.09 -2.09 12.57
CA VAL A 119 9.86 -1.67 11.38
C VAL A 119 10.34 -0.22 11.43
N ARG A 120 9.74 0.62 12.30
CA ARG A 120 10.15 2.01 12.53
C ARG A 120 11.38 2.14 13.42
N GLN A 121 11.81 1.07 14.08
CA GLN A 121 13.05 1.04 14.85
C GLN A 121 14.27 0.75 13.95
N ALA A 122 15.45 0.52 14.53
CA ALA A 122 16.61 0.06 13.78
C ALA A 122 16.30 -1.29 13.12
N PRO A 123 16.73 -1.56 11.88
CA PRO A 123 16.36 -2.79 11.18
C PRO A 123 16.92 -4.02 11.89
N LEU A 124 16.28 -5.18 11.67
CA LEU A 124 16.79 -6.46 12.15
C LEU A 124 18.18 -6.74 11.57
N GLU A 125 19.03 -7.35 12.39
CA GLU A 125 20.37 -7.74 11.97
C GLU A 125 20.28 -8.76 10.82
N PRO A 126 20.84 -8.45 9.64
CA PRO A 126 20.87 -9.38 8.53
C PRO A 126 21.91 -10.47 8.74
N PRO A 127 21.79 -11.63 8.06
CA PRO A 127 22.90 -12.58 8.00
C PRO A 127 24.09 -11.98 7.24
N ILE A 128 25.22 -12.67 7.30
CA ILE A 128 26.41 -12.32 6.50
C ILE A 128 26.01 -12.22 5.02
N GLY A 129 26.28 -11.07 4.42
CA GLY A 129 25.93 -10.79 3.02
C GLY A 129 24.59 -10.09 2.80
N GLY A 130 23.72 -9.98 3.81
CA GLY A 130 22.42 -9.30 3.71
C GLY A 130 21.23 -10.24 3.51
N PHE A 131 20.02 -9.70 3.56
CA PHE A 131 18.81 -10.40 3.12
C PHE A 131 18.74 -10.44 1.59
N HIS A 132 18.46 -11.59 1.02
CA HIS A 132 18.22 -11.71 -0.43
C HIS A 132 16.85 -11.14 -0.81
N ILE A 133 15.86 -11.33 0.06
CA ILE A 133 14.51 -10.80 -0.10
C ILE A 133 14.09 -10.09 1.19
N VAL A 134 13.57 -8.87 1.08
CA VAL A 134 12.76 -8.26 2.14
C VAL A 134 11.34 -8.14 1.60
N SER A 135 10.37 -8.75 2.27
CA SER A 135 8.95 -8.68 1.94
C SER A 135 8.26 -7.81 2.97
N CYS A 136 7.65 -6.71 2.54
CA CYS A 136 6.86 -5.82 3.38
C CYS A 136 5.54 -5.57 2.64
N ARG A 137 4.56 -6.44 2.90
CA ARG A 137 3.31 -6.49 2.15
C ARG A 137 2.12 -6.22 3.06
N HIS A 138 1.24 -5.34 2.61
CA HIS A 138 0.05 -4.85 3.31
C HIS A 138 0.34 -4.22 4.69
N LEU A 139 1.57 -3.76 4.94
CA LEU A 139 1.99 -3.05 6.15
C LEU A 139 2.13 -1.54 5.94
N LEU A 140 2.71 -1.09 4.82
CA LEU A 140 3.02 0.31 4.56
C LEU A 140 1.77 1.19 4.50
N ILE A 141 0.63 0.61 4.13
CA ILE A 141 -0.68 1.28 4.16
C ILE A 141 -1.11 1.75 5.57
N TYR A 142 -0.49 1.22 6.62
CA TYR A 142 -0.75 1.59 8.01
C TYR A 142 0.26 2.60 8.57
N LEU A 143 1.31 2.92 7.82
CA LEU A 143 2.34 3.88 8.22
C LEU A 143 2.00 5.30 7.75
N GLY A 144 2.43 6.30 8.51
CA GLY A 144 2.36 7.70 8.08
C GLY A 144 3.29 7.95 6.89
N LYS A 145 2.91 8.88 5.99
CA LYS A 145 3.69 9.21 4.77
C LYS A 145 5.17 9.53 5.05
N HIS A 146 5.46 10.15 6.19
CA HIS A 146 6.81 10.51 6.62
C HIS A 146 7.61 9.34 7.19
N GLU A 147 6.96 8.23 7.54
CA GLU A 147 7.58 7.02 8.09
C GLU A 147 7.96 6.03 6.98
N VAL A 148 7.25 6.06 5.85
CA VAL A 148 7.43 5.09 4.77
C VAL A 148 8.83 5.15 4.15
N GLU A 149 9.31 6.33 3.73
CA GLU A 149 10.65 6.43 3.14
C GLU A 149 11.76 5.97 4.10
N PRO A 150 11.80 6.42 5.38
CA PRO A 150 12.76 5.90 6.36
C PRO A 150 12.71 4.38 6.56
N VAL A 151 11.51 3.77 6.51
CA VAL A 151 11.36 2.31 6.61
C VAL A 151 11.96 1.62 5.37
N ILE A 152 11.74 2.16 4.18
CA ILE A 152 12.27 1.62 2.93
C ILE A 152 13.79 1.77 2.86
N GLU A 153 14.34 2.88 3.34
CA GLU A 153 15.79 3.08 3.46
C GLU A 153 16.44 2.04 4.38
N LYS A 154 15.78 1.70 5.49
CA LYS A 154 16.23 0.63 6.39
C LYS A 154 16.15 -0.75 5.74
N PHE A 155 15.09 -1.05 4.99
CA PHE A 155 15.03 -2.30 4.23
C PHE A 155 16.16 -2.37 3.21
N ARG A 156 16.47 -1.27 2.52
CA ARG A 156 17.59 -1.21 1.60
C ARG A 156 18.92 -1.48 2.29
N SER A 157 19.15 -0.92 3.49
CA SER A 157 20.44 -1.05 4.18
C SER A 157 20.77 -2.48 4.57
N VAL A 158 19.75 -3.34 4.79
CA VAL A 158 19.93 -4.75 5.15
C VAL A 158 19.80 -5.72 3.98
N LEU A 159 19.38 -5.28 2.80
CA LEU A 159 19.35 -6.11 1.60
C LEU A 159 20.77 -6.42 1.11
N ALA A 160 21.00 -7.64 0.65
CA ALA A 160 22.20 -8.04 -0.08
C ALA A 160 22.37 -7.21 -1.38
N PRO A 161 23.58 -7.14 -1.95
CA PRO A 161 23.75 -6.63 -3.31
C PRO A 161 22.82 -7.39 -4.28
N ASN A 162 22.10 -6.64 -5.13
CA ASN A 162 21.04 -7.17 -6.02
C ASN A 162 19.84 -7.82 -5.32
N GLY A 163 19.75 -7.76 -3.99
CA GLY A 163 18.59 -8.22 -3.23
C GLY A 163 17.33 -7.42 -3.58
N VAL A 164 16.16 -8.03 -3.36
CA VAL A 164 14.88 -7.44 -3.78
C VAL A 164 13.97 -7.12 -2.60
N LEU A 165 13.35 -5.96 -2.67
CA LEU A 165 12.21 -5.58 -1.85
C LEU A 165 10.91 -5.97 -2.58
N VAL A 166 10.03 -6.67 -1.88
CA VAL A 166 8.69 -7.07 -2.35
C VAL A 166 7.65 -6.29 -1.56
N LEU A 167 6.82 -5.52 -2.25
CA LEU A 167 5.73 -4.75 -1.68
C LEU A 167 4.37 -5.30 -2.13
N GLY A 168 3.32 -5.05 -1.36
CA GLY A 168 1.96 -5.40 -1.76
C GLY A 168 1.49 -4.56 -2.95
N LEU A 169 0.49 -5.05 -3.67
CA LEU A 169 -0.02 -4.38 -4.87
C LEU A 169 -0.48 -2.93 -4.62
N ALA A 170 -1.01 -2.65 -3.43
CA ALA A 170 -1.48 -1.33 -3.01
C ALA A 170 -0.40 -0.42 -2.41
N GLU A 171 0.87 -0.86 -2.35
CA GLU A 171 1.95 -0.19 -1.61
C GLU A 171 3.05 0.34 -2.52
N ARG A 172 2.72 0.54 -3.81
CA ARG A 172 3.66 1.02 -4.80
C ARG A 172 4.05 2.47 -4.48
N LEU A 173 5.32 2.67 -4.18
CA LEU A 173 5.88 4.01 -4.01
C LEU A 173 6.19 4.62 -5.37
N GLY A 174 6.11 5.96 -5.45
CA GLY A 174 6.43 6.68 -6.67
C GLY A 174 7.83 6.34 -7.17
N GLY A 175 7.98 6.07 -8.47
CA GLY A 175 9.25 5.59 -9.05
C GLY A 175 10.45 6.50 -8.77
N SER A 176 10.23 7.82 -8.63
CA SER A 176 11.26 8.79 -8.27
C SER A 176 11.76 8.65 -6.83
N ALA A 177 10.89 8.31 -5.87
CA ALA A 177 11.28 8.10 -4.47
C ALA A 177 12.12 6.83 -4.32
N LEU A 178 11.69 5.73 -4.93
CA LEU A 178 12.44 4.47 -4.92
C LEU A 178 13.78 4.57 -5.63
N SER A 179 13.83 5.26 -6.78
CA SER A 179 15.08 5.49 -7.51
C SER A 179 16.09 6.29 -6.68
N ARG A 180 15.62 7.32 -5.94
CA ARG A 180 16.45 8.12 -5.03
C ARG A 180 17.00 7.30 -3.87
N ILE A 181 16.19 6.40 -3.30
CA ILE A 181 16.64 5.50 -2.23
C ILE A 181 17.64 4.46 -2.78
N GLY A 182 17.62 4.17 -4.08
CA GLY A 182 18.53 3.22 -4.73
C GLY A 182 17.87 1.88 -5.02
N PHE A 183 16.62 1.93 -5.50
CA PHE A 183 15.89 0.79 -6.05
C PHE A 183 15.56 1.01 -7.52
N GLU A 184 15.61 -0.06 -8.29
CA GLU A 184 15.02 -0.11 -9.63
C GLU A 184 13.88 -1.12 -9.67
N VAL A 185 12.88 -0.87 -10.52
CA VAL A 185 11.75 -1.78 -10.68
C VAL A 185 12.12 -2.87 -11.68
N VAL A 186 12.00 -4.13 -11.25
CA VAL A 186 12.15 -5.30 -12.10
C VAL A 186 10.77 -5.92 -12.30
N HIS A 187 10.32 -5.97 -13.55
CA HIS A 187 9.05 -6.58 -13.93
C HIS A 187 9.29 -8.05 -14.29
N LEU A 188 8.62 -8.96 -13.60
CA LEU A 188 8.76 -10.41 -13.77
C LEU A 188 7.36 -11.00 -13.88
N GLU A 189 7.05 -11.66 -15.01
CA GLU A 189 5.82 -12.41 -15.30
C GLU A 189 4.59 -12.08 -14.43
N GLY A 190 4.06 -10.86 -14.56
CA GLY A 190 2.84 -10.43 -13.88
C GLY A 190 3.01 -9.94 -12.44
N ALA A 191 4.24 -9.66 -12.00
CA ALA A 191 4.59 -9.00 -10.75
C ALA A 191 5.73 -7.97 -10.94
N SER A 192 5.94 -7.12 -9.93
CA SER A 192 7.08 -6.20 -9.88
C SER A 192 7.78 -6.36 -8.55
N VAL A 193 9.11 -6.44 -8.58
CA VAL A 193 9.97 -6.39 -7.39
C VAL A 193 10.92 -5.21 -7.51
N TYR A 194 11.44 -4.74 -6.38
CA TYR A 194 12.32 -3.58 -6.32
C TYR A 194 13.73 -4.02 -6.01
N ARG A 195 14.60 -4.08 -7.02
CA ARG A 195 15.98 -4.53 -6.86
C ARG A 195 16.84 -3.41 -6.29
N ARG A 196 17.59 -3.72 -5.22
CA ARG A 196 18.61 -2.83 -4.68
C ARG A 196 19.67 -2.61 -5.75
N VAL A 197 19.91 -1.35 -6.08
CA VAL A 197 21.01 -0.90 -6.93
C VAL A 197 21.87 0.10 -6.17
N GLU A 198 23.12 0.23 -6.58
CA GLU A 198 23.90 1.37 -6.14
C GLU A 198 23.32 2.64 -6.79
N PRO A 199 23.00 3.68 -6.01
CA PRO A 199 22.41 4.89 -6.56
C PRO A 199 23.37 5.45 -7.60
N LYS A 200 22.86 5.64 -8.83
CA LYS A 200 23.63 6.32 -9.88
C LYS A 200 24.01 7.69 -9.33
N ARG A 201 25.31 7.93 -9.14
CA ARG A 201 25.84 9.24 -8.76
C ARG A 201 25.37 10.22 -9.82
N ILE A 202 24.39 11.06 -9.49
CA ILE A 202 23.96 12.13 -10.38
C ILE A 202 25.18 13.02 -10.54
N GLN A 203 25.85 12.94 -11.69
CA GLN A 203 26.73 14.01 -12.11
C GLN A 203 25.80 15.19 -12.31
N GLU A 204 25.88 16.18 -11.41
CA GLU A 204 25.28 17.48 -11.64
C GLU A 204 25.81 17.98 -12.99
N THR A 205 25.01 17.83 -14.04
CA THR A 205 25.25 18.59 -15.26
C THR A 205 25.12 20.04 -14.84
N LYS A 206 26.27 20.71 -14.66
CA LYS A 206 26.36 22.17 -14.57
C LYS A 206 25.39 22.72 -15.60
N ALA A 207 24.28 23.29 -15.14
CA ALA A 207 23.39 24.04 -16.00
C ALA A 207 24.26 25.09 -16.69
N ARG A 208 24.48 24.95 -17.99
CA ARG A 208 25.08 26.02 -18.79
C ARG A 208 24.12 27.20 -18.64
N ARG A 209 24.53 28.17 -17.82
CA ARG A 209 23.92 29.49 -17.76
C ARG A 209 23.96 30.02 -19.19
N ILE A 210 22.80 30.11 -19.82
CA ILE A 210 22.67 30.84 -21.07
C ILE A 210 22.84 32.30 -20.67
N GLU A 211 24.00 32.87 -20.99
CA GLU A 211 24.22 34.31 -20.90
C GLU A 211 23.37 35.00 -21.96
N VAL A 212 22.42 35.83 -21.52
CA VAL A 212 21.65 36.72 -22.39
C VAL A 212 22.53 37.96 -22.66
N PRO A 213 22.86 38.29 -23.92
CA PRO A 213 23.66 39.48 -24.21
C PRO A 213 22.83 40.76 -24.02
N GLY A 214 23.32 41.63 -23.12
CA GLY A 214 23.31 43.08 -23.25
C GLY A 214 21.97 43.80 -23.39
N SER A 215 21.44 44.30 -22.26
CA SER A 215 20.65 45.53 -22.24
C SER A 215 21.38 46.54 -21.36
N GLN A 216 21.90 47.61 -21.98
CA GLN A 216 22.56 48.72 -21.32
C GLN A 216 21.60 49.46 -20.36
N PRO A 217 22.09 50.07 -19.27
CA PRO A 217 21.28 50.83 -18.34
C PRO A 217 20.98 52.24 -18.89
N ALA A 218 19.75 52.70 -18.70
CA ALA A 218 19.38 54.11 -18.90
C ALA A 218 19.88 54.97 -17.72
N PRO A 219 20.26 56.23 -17.95
CA PRO A 219 20.83 57.09 -16.92
C PRO A 219 19.75 57.62 -15.96
N SER A 220 20.17 57.77 -14.72
CA SER A 220 19.44 58.29 -13.57
C SER A 220 19.28 59.81 -13.63
N ASP A 221 18.06 60.31 -13.42
CA ASP A 221 17.84 61.64 -12.86
C ASP A 221 17.37 61.50 -11.41
N GLY A 222 18.15 62.09 -10.51
CA GLY A 222 17.88 62.12 -9.09
C GLY A 222 16.96 63.29 -8.71
N SER A 223 16.21 63.11 -7.63
CA SER A 223 16.06 64.15 -6.62
C SER A 223 15.53 63.54 -5.32
N ALA A 224 16.14 63.99 -4.24
CA ALA A 224 16.08 63.46 -2.90
C ALA A 224 14.88 63.97 -2.08
N ARG A 225 14.45 63.21 -1.06
CA ARG A 225 14.45 63.71 0.34
C ARG A 225 14.19 62.63 1.40
N ALA A 226 15.27 62.34 2.12
CA ALA A 226 15.51 62.19 3.57
C ALA A 226 14.46 61.68 4.58
N SER A 227 15.03 60.92 5.55
CA SER A 227 14.72 60.81 7.00
C SER A 227 13.69 59.74 7.40
N GLN A 228 13.84 58.92 8.43
CA GLN A 228 14.86 58.66 9.48
C GLN A 228 14.47 57.32 10.17
N PRO A 229 15.33 56.72 11.04
CA PRO A 229 15.17 55.35 11.54
C PRO A 229 14.28 55.26 12.79
N ILE A 230 13.46 54.20 12.89
CA ILE A 230 12.72 53.87 14.13
C ILE A 230 12.99 52.41 14.52
N THR A 231 13.85 52.31 15.54
CA THR A 231 13.93 51.36 16.67
C THR A 231 13.18 50.02 16.61
N GLN A 232 13.94 48.94 16.78
CA GLN A 232 13.47 47.62 17.20
C GLN A 232 12.88 47.67 18.63
N PRO A 233 11.77 46.96 18.91
CA PRO A 233 11.40 46.62 20.28
C PRO A 233 12.09 45.33 20.73
N SER A 234 12.73 45.43 21.89
CA SER A 234 13.39 44.38 22.64
C SER A 234 12.52 43.16 22.93
N ARG A 235 13.19 42.00 22.90
CA ARG A 235 12.74 40.71 23.45
C ARG A 235 12.23 40.89 24.89
N ARG A 236 10.97 40.56 25.13
CA ARG A 236 10.50 40.11 26.44
C ARG A 236 10.42 38.58 26.44
N SER A 237 11.12 38.01 27.41
CA SER A 237 11.04 36.61 27.79
C SER A 237 9.64 36.33 28.36
N SER A 238 8.92 35.38 27.78
CA SER A 238 7.79 34.70 28.43
C SER A 238 7.96 33.19 28.26
N ALA A 239 7.77 32.48 29.37
CA ALA A 239 7.80 31.02 29.53
C ALA A 239 6.93 30.27 28.50
N PRO A 240 7.18 28.97 28.25
CA PRO A 240 6.57 28.26 27.12
C PRO A 240 5.05 28.08 27.33
N PRO A 241 4.20 28.43 26.35
CA PRO A 241 2.82 27.98 26.37
C PRO A 241 2.81 26.46 26.16
N GLY A 242 1.91 25.80 26.91
CA GLY A 242 1.80 24.35 26.99
C GLY A 242 1.77 23.66 25.64
N GLN A 243 2.32 22.44 25.62
CA GLN A 243 2.25 21.52 24.51
C GLN A 243 0.79 21.27 24.11
N GLU A 244 0.28 22.04 23.14
CA GLU A 244 -0.80 21.55 22.31
C GLU A 244 -0.24 20.39 21.50
N SER A 245 -0.63 19.19 21.91
CA SER A 245 -0.36 17.94 21.22
C SER A 245 -0.74 18.09 19.74
N ARG A 246 0.28 18.03 18.86
CA ARG A 246 0.06 17.85 17.41
C ARG A 246 -0.89 16.66 17.23
N PRO A 247 -1.96 16.77 16.42
CA PRO A 247 -2.85 15.64 16.19
C PRO A 247 -2.04 14.48 15.61
N SER A 248 -2.06 13.35 16.33
CA SER A 248 -1.48 12.09 15.89
C SER A 248 -2.05 11.73 14.51
N THR A 249 -1.18 11.41 13.56
CA THR A 249 -1.53 11.07 12.18
C THR A 249 -1.94 9.61 11.99
N ALA A 250 -1.94 8.81 13.06
CA ALA A 250 -2.57 7.49 13.08
C ALA A 250 -4.09 7.65 13.27
N PRO A 251 -4.95 6.99 12.47
CA PRO A 251 -6.38 7.03 12.70
C PRO A 251 -6.67 6.54 14.11
N SER A 252 -7.31 7.40 14.90
CA SER A 252 -7.61 7.13 16.30
C SER A 252 -8.31 5.76 16.43
N LYS A 253 -8.16 5.08 17.57
CA LYS A 253 -8.92 3.83 17.86
C LYS A 253 -10.42 4.04 17.59
N ARG A 254 -10.91 5.26 17.78
CA ARG A 254 -12.27 5.70 17.48
C ARG A 254 -12.57 5.75 15.98
N VAL A 255 -11.71 6.34 15.15
CA VAL A 255 -11.84 6.33 13.68
C VAL A 255 -11.92 4.90 13.14
N GLN A 256 -11.09 3.99 13.66
CA GLN A 256 -11.11 2.58 13.26
C GLN A 256 -12.41 1.88 13.68
N ALA A 257 -12.90 2.15 14.90
CA ALA A 257 -14.17 1.63 15.37
C ALA A 257 -15.36 2.13 14.55
N LEU A 258 -15.37 3.43 14.20
CA LEU A 258 -16.40 4.04 13.36
C LEU A 258 -16.39 3.48 11.94
N ARG A 259 -15.20 3.24 11.36
CA ARG A 259 -15.10 2.57 10.06
C ARG A 259 -15.72 1.17 10.12
N LEU A 260 -15.34 0.37 11.12
CA LEU A 260 -15.86 -0.99 11.28
C LEU A 260 -17.38 -1.00 11.56
N GLN A 261 -17.88 -0.02 12.30
CA GLN A 261 -19.32 0.17 12.49
C GLN A 261 -20.03 0.43 11.16
N GLY A 262 -19.46 1.28 10.31
CA GLY A 262 -20.00 1.53 8.98
C GLY A 262 -20.00 0.29 8.10
N ASP A 263 -18.91 -0.49 8.12
CA ASP A 263 -18.81 -1.75 7.35
C ASP A 263 -19.89 -2.76 7.78
N ARG A 264 -20.11 -2.89 9.10
CA ARG A 264 -21.18 -3.75 9.65
C ARG A 264 -22.59 -3.27 9.32
N ALA A 265 -22.79 -1.96 9.15
CA ALA A 265 -24.07 -1.41 8.74
C ALA A 265 -24.35 -1.73 7.26
N LEU A 266 -23.32 -1.64 6.39
CA LEU A 266 -23.42 -2.10 5.00
C LEU A 266 -23.73 -3.59 4.90
N ASP A 267 -23.10 -4.44 5.72
CA ASP A 267 -23.37 -5.88 5.77
C ASP A 267 -24.84 -6.20 6.12
N ARG A 268 -25.52 -5.27 6.81
CA ARG A 268 -26.95 -5.37 7.18
C ARG A 268 -27.88 -4.71 6.17
N GLY A 269 -27.35 -4.13 5.10
CA GLY A 269 -28.13 -3.40 4.10
C GLY A 269 -28.59 -2.01 4.56
N ASP A 270 -27.90 -1.39 5.53
CA ASP A 270 -28.22 -0.04 6.03
C ASP A 270 -27.16 0.99 5.58
N PRO A 271 -27.29 1.55 4.36
CA PRO A 271 -26.33 2.53 3.83
C PRO A 271 -26.40 3.87 4.56
N THR A 272 -27.52 4.20 5.20
CA THR A 272 -27.71 5.46 5.93
C THR A 272 -26.87 5.46 7.20
N LEU A 273 -27.00 4.41 8.03
CA LEU A 273 -26.18 4.25 9.23
C LEU A 273 -24.69 4.10 8.90
N ALA A 274 -24.38 3.45 7.79
CA ALA A 274 -23.01 3.35 7.29
C ALA A 274 -22.43 4.73 6.95
N LEU A 275 -23.19 5.55 6.21
CA LEU A 275 -22.79 6.91 5.85
C LEU A 275 -22.53 7.76 7.10
N GLU A 276 -23.42 7.74 8.09
CA GLU A 276 -23.24 8.46 9.35
C GLU A 276 -21.95 8.07 10.07
N SER A 277 -21.64 6.78 10.09
CA SER A 277 -20.43 6.23 10.71
C SER A 277 -19.17 6.72 9.99
N TYR A 278 -19.16 6.70 8.65
CA TYR A 278 -18.05 7.19 7.85
C TYR A 278 -17.89 8.71 7.92
N GLU A 279 -18.97 9.47 7.92
CA GLU A 279 -18.94 10.93 8.07
C GLU A 279 -18.44 11.36 9.45
N THR A 280 -18.79 10.60 10.49
CA THR A 280 -18.23 10.80 11.83
C THR A 280 -16.74 10.49 11.85
N ALA A 281 -16.30 9.43 11.19
CA ALA A 281 -14.88 9.09 11.06
C ALA A 281 -14.11 10.16 10.26
N LEU A 282 -14.70 10.71 9.20
CA LEU A 282 -14.10 11.75 8.36
C LEU A 282 -13.94 13.09 9.05
N ARG A 283 -14.77 13.42 10.05
CA ARG A 283 -14.58 14.60 10.89
C ARG A 283 -13.29 14.52 11.72
N GLU A 284 -12.90 13.31 12.13
CA GLU A 284 -11.66 13.07 12.86
C GLU A 284 -10.46 12.82 11.94
N ALA A 285 -10.65 12.15 10.79
CA ALA A 285 -9.59 11.78 9.86
C ALA A 285 -9.92 12.18 8.41
N PRO A 286 -9.96 13.49 8.08
CA PRO A 286 -10.43 14.00 6.79
C PRO A 286 -9.52 13.68 5.60
N LEU A 287 -8.32 13.17 5.82
CA LEU A 287 -7.33 12.83 4.80
C LEU A 287 -7.26 11.33 4.49
N THR A 288 -8.33 10.58 4.80
CA THR A 288 -8.40 9.13 4.60
C THR A 288 -9.14 8.77 3.32
N ALA A 289 -8.42 8.34 2.28
CA ALA A 289 -9.01 8.03 0.97
C ALA A 289 -10.09 6.93 1.04
N ASP A 290 -9.85 5.86 1.80
CA ASP A 290 -10.80 4.74 2.02
C ASP A 290 -12.13 5.22 2.61
N LEU A 291 -12.11 6.15 3.58
CA LEU A 291 -13.35 6.68 4.17
C LEU A 291 -14.14 7.55 3.18
N HIS A 292 -13.46 8.33 2.34
CA HIS A 292 -14.13 9.08 1.27
C HIS A 292 -14.72 8.15 0.21
N LEU A 293 -14.03 7.06 -0.16
CA LEU A 293 -14.57 6.06 -1.08
C LEU A 293 -15.82 5.39 -0.49
N ARG A 294 -15.77 4.95 0.77
CA ARG A 294 -16.91 4.31 1.45
C ARG A 294 -18.11 5.25 1.61
N SER A 295 -17.88 6.50 2.03
CA SER A 295 -18.93 7.53 2.08
C SER A 295 -19.56 7.75 0.69
N ALA A 296 -18.75 7.77 -0.38
CA ALA A 296 -19.28 7.88 -1.73
C ALA A 296 -20.17 6.70 -2.14
N LEU A 297 -19.82 5.47 -1.76
CA LEU A 297 -20.62 4.29 -2.06
C LEU A 297 -21.99 4.35 -1.38
N CYS A 298 -22.04 4.77 -0.12
CA CYS A 298 -23.31 4.96 0.58
C CYS A 298 -24.16 6.05 -0.09
N ALA A 299 -23.54 7.18 -0.48
CA ALA A 299 -24.24 8.24 -1.19
C ALA A 299 -24.80 7.77 -2.55
N LEU A 300 -24.06 6.95 -3.30
CA LEU A 300 -24.55 6.33 -4.54
C LEU A 300 -25.74 5.39 -4.28
N ALA A 301 -25.66 4.56 -3.24
CA ALA A 301 -26.75 3.66 -2.85
C ALA A 301 -28.05 4.41 -2.50
N SER A 302 -27.91 5.61 -1.91
CA SER A 302 -29.02 6.50 -1.57
C SER A 302 -29.46 7.42 -2.73
N GLY A 303 -28.85 7.32 -3.91
CA GLY A 303 -29.17 8.14 -5.08
C GLY A 303 -28.62 9.59 -5.04
N ASP A 304 -27.78 9.94 -4.06
CA ASP A 304 -27.14 11.26 -3.96
C ASP A 304 -25.84 11.30 -4.78
N ALA A 305 -26.00 11.52 -6.09
CA ALA A 305 -24.89 11.65 -7.03
C ALA A 305 -23.98 12.87 -6.74
N GLY A 306 -24.51 13.93 -6.12
CA GLY A 306 -23.78 15.15 -5.82
C GLY A 306 -22.72 14.92 -4.75
N THR A 307 -23.16 14.37 -3.61
CA THR A 307 -22.27 14.00 -2.50
C THR A 307 -21.28 12.94 -2.93
N ALA A 308 -21.76 11.91 -3.65
CA ALA A 308 -20.89 10.87 -4.20
C ALA A 308 -19.75 11.44 -5.05
N LYS A 309 -20.05 12.34 -6.00
CA LYS A 309 -19.03 12.97 -6.86
C LYS A 309 -17.99 13.74 -6.06
N GLY A 310 -18.41 14.51 -5.05
CA GLY A 310 -17.51 15.25 -4.16
C GLY A 310 -16.57 14.32 -3.40
N ARG A 311 -17.12 13.23 -2.85
CA ARG A 311 -16.37 12.23 -2.09
C ARG A 311 -15.40 11.43 -2.95
N LEU A 312 -15.81 10.98 -4.13
CA LEU A 312 -14.92 10.26 -5.05
C LEU A 312 -13.77 11.14 -5.53
N ARG A 313 -14.02 12.42 -5.82
CA ARG A 313 -12.94 13.38 -6.15
C ARG A 313 -11.96 13.53 -4.99
N ARG A 314 -12.47 13.54 -3.76
CA ARG A 314 -11.61 13.64 -2.58
C ARG A 314 -10.81 12.36 -2.34
N ALA A 315 -11.41 11.19 -2.54
CA ALA A 315 -10.71 9.91 -2.53
C ALA A 315 -9.59 9.89 -3.57
N LEU A 316 -9.89 10.27 -4.82
CA LEU A 316 -8.92 10.29 -5.92
C LEU A 316 -7.82 11.36 -5.75
N PHE A 317 -8.14 12.49 -5.10
CA PHE A 317 -7.13 13.49 -4.74
C PHE A 317 -6.16 12.97 -3.68
N LEU A 318 -6.65 12.21 -2.70
CA LEU A 318 -5.85 11.65 -1.62
C LEU A 318 -5.07 10.40 -2.05
N ASP A 319 -5.65 9.62 -2.96
CA ASP A 319 -5.11 8.42 -3.58
C ASP A 319 -5.39 8.42 -5.09
N PRO A 320 -4.46 8.94 -5.92
CA PRO A 320 -4.61 9.02 -7.37
C PRO A 320 -4.78 7.67 -8.08
N ASP A 321 -4.40 6.56 -7.43
CA ASP A 321 -4.51 5.20 -7.97
C ASP A 321 -5.76 4.47 -7.46
N CYS A 322 -6.67 5.18 -6.75
CA CYS A 322 -7.95 4.66 -6.31
C CYS A 322 -8.87 4.35 -7.51
N TRP A 323 -8.63 3.20 -8.13
CA TRP A 323 -9.35 2.77 -9.33
C TRP A 323 -10.88 2.74 -9.13
N PRO A 324 -11.45 2.35 -7.96
CA PRO A 324 -12.89 2.40 -7.78
C PRO A 324 -13.39 3.84 -7.84
N ALA A 325 -12.68 4.79 -7.22
CA ALA A 325 -13.06 6.19 -7.24
C ALA A 325 -13.01 6.77 -8.66
N ALA A 326 -11.97 6.44 -9.42
CA ALA A 326 -11.80 6.89 -10.81
C ALA A 326 -12.92 6.36 -11.71
N LEU A 327 -13.28 5.07 -11.61
CA LEU A 327 -14.30 4.48 -12.48
C LEU A 327 -15.73 4.85 -12.09
N LEU A 328 -16.01 4.98 -10.79
CA LEU A 328 -17.30 5.50 -10.33
C LEU A 328 -17.49 6.96 -10.75
N LEU A 329 -16.43 7.77 -10.73
CA LEU A 329 -16.48 9.13 -11.30
C LEU A 329 -16.70 9.10 -12.81
N ALA A 330 -16.04 8.20 -13.53
CA ALA A 330 -16.27 8.05 -14.96
C ALA A 330 -17.76 7.75 -15.23
N GLU A 331 -18.35 6.82 -14.50
CA GLU A 331 -19.77 6.48 -14.65
C GLU A 331 -20.70 7.67 -14.35
N LEU A 332 -20.39 8.46 -13.32
CA LEU A 332 -21.12 9.70 -13.03
C LEU A 332 -20.96 10.75 -14.14
N PHE A 333 -19.80 10.85 -14.79
CA PHE A 333 -19.63 11.75 -15.95
C PHE A 333 -20.35 11.23 -17.18
N ARG A 334 -20.41 9.90 -17.37
CA ARG A 334 -21.14 9.25 -18.45
C ARG A 334 -22.64 9.53 -18.33
N SER A 335 -23.20 9.45 -17.12
CA SER A 335 -24.63 9.73 -16.89
C SER A 335 -24.98 11.21 -17.13
N THR A 336 -24.03 12.12 -16.89
CA THR A 336 -24.19 13.56 -17.18
C THR A 336 -23.71 13.98 -18.58
N GLN A 337 -23.39 13.02 -19.46
CA GLN A 337 -22.90 13.26 -20.82
C GLN A 337 -21.60 14.11 -20.93
N ASP A 338 -20.78 14.16 -19.87
CA ASP A 338 -19.48 14.86 -19.85
C ASP A 338 -18.38 13.92 -20.37
N MET A 339 -18.34 13.73 -21.70
CA MET A 339 -17.50 12.71 -22.34
C MET A 339 -16.00 12.94 -22.13
N SER A 340 -15.55 14.19 -22.09
CA SER A 340 -14.14 14.52 -21.88
C SER A 340 -13.66 14.06 -20.50
N ARG A 341 -14.44 14.32 -19.44
CA ARG A 341 -14.09 13.86 -18.09
C ARG A 341 -14.32 12.37 -17.90
N TYR A 342 -15.31 11.80 -18.59
CA TYR A 342 -15.48 10.35 -18.65
C TYR A 342 -14.21 9.66 -19.14
N LEU A 343 -13.65 10.09 -20.28
CA LEU A 343 -12.48 9.45 -20.87
C LEU A 343 -11.25 9.55 -19.95
N ILE A 344 -10.98 10.72 -19.37
CA ILE A 344 -9.85 10.92 -18.46
C ILE A 344 -9.95 9.99 -17.24
N GLN A 345 -11.11 9.94 -16.59
CA GLN A 345 -11.29 9.13 -15.38
C GLN A 345 -11.42 7.64 -15.68
N ALA A 346 -12.01 7.27 -16.82
CA ALA A 346 -12.02 5.89 -17.30
C ALA A 346 -10.59 5.41 -17.59
N GLU A 347 -9.78 6.22 -18.27
CA GLU A 347 -8.38 5.88 -18.54
C GLU A 347 -7.57 5.75 -17.25
N GLN A 348 -7.71 6.70 -16.32
CA GLN A 348 -7.05 6.65 -15.01
C GLN A 348 -7.45 5.40 -14.22
N GLY A 349 -8.74 5.10 -14.14
CA GLY A 349 -9.25 3.89 -13.49
C GLY A 349 -8.80 2.60 -14.18
N MET A 350 -8.76 2.59 -15.51
CA MET A 350 -8.31 1.43 -16.30
C MET A 350 -6.82 1.16 -16.19
N ARG A 351 -5.99 2.20 -16.08
CA ARG A 351 -4.54 2.05 -15.80
C ARG A 351 -4.33 1.41 -14.43
N ALA A 352 -5.13 1.80 -13.43
CA ALA A 352 -5.07 1.23 -12.09
C ALA A 352 -5.77 -0.14 -11.95
N LEU A 353 -6.66 -0.52 -12.89
CA LEU A 353 -7.36 -1.82 -12.94
C LEU A 353 -6.52 -3.01 -13.44
N GLY A 354 -5.27 -2.80 -13.88
CA GLY A 354 -4.44 -3.80 -14.56
C GLY A 354 -4.17 -5.12 -13.80
N GLY A 355 -4.64 -5.26 -12.56
CA GLY A 355 -4.56 -6.47 -11.75
C GLY A 355 -5.83 -6.81 -10.94
N VAL A 356 -6.97 -6.18 -11.20
CA VAL A 356 -8.19 -6.29 -10.39
C VAL A 356 -9.06 -7.47 -10.83
N THR A 357 -9.49 -8.28 -9.87
CA THR A 357 -10.33 -9.48 -10.06
C THR A 357 -11.83 -9.16 -10.05
N SER A 358 -12.67 -10.06 -10.57
CA SER A 358 -14.13 -9.93 -10.50
C SER A 358 -14.68 -9.91 -9.07
N GLU A 359 -13.96 -10.51 -8.10
CA GLU A 359 -14.29 -10.48 -6.67
C GLU A 359 -14.05 -9.08 -6.07
N GLU A 360 -12.99 -8.40 -6.47
CA GLU A 360 -12.69 -7.01 -6.05
C GLU A 360 -13.64 -5.99 -6.69
N LEU A 361 -14.36 -6.37 -7.74
CA LEU A 361 -15.38 -5.54 -8.38
C LEU A 361 -16.78 -5.74 -7.78
N ALA A 362 -17.03 -6.88 -7.14
CA ALA A 362 -18.35 -7.26 -6.65
C ALA A 362 -18.99 -6.25 -5.66
N PRO A 363 -18.25 -5.56 -4.77
CA PRO A 363 -18.83 -4.53 -3.90
C PRO A 363 -19.28 -3.26 -4.64
N PHE A 364 -18.82 -3.06 -5.89
CA PHE A 364 -18.95 -1.81 -6.63
C PHE A 364 -19.99 -1.87 -7.76
N VAL A 365 -20.57 -3.06 -8.01
CA VAL A 365 -21.55 -3.29 -9.07
C VAL A 365 -22.63 -4.24 -8.55
N THR A 366 -23.91 -3.89 -8.71
CA THR A 366 -25.02 -4.72 -8.22
C THR A 366 -25.27 -5.92 -9.14
N GLY A 367 -25.09 -7.13 -8.61
CA GLY A 367 -25.35 -8.39 -9.32
C GLY A 367 -24.11 -9.00 -10.00
N GLN A 368 -23.91 -10.32 -9.83
CA GLN A 368 -22.73 -11.05 -10.34
C GLN A 368 -22.52 -10.93 -11.87
N ASN A 369 -23.61 -10.80 -12.64
CA ASN A 369 -23.53 -10.59 -14.09
C ASN A 369 -23.10 -9.17 -14.47
N ALA A 370 -23.44 -8.16 -13.65
CA ALA A 370 -23.14 -6.76 -13.94
C ALA A 370 -21.63 -6.47 -13.82
N ALA A 371 -20.94 -7.07 -12.85
CA ALA A 371 -19.48 -6.90 -12.70
C ALA A 371 -18.70 -7.46 -13.91
N ALA A 372 -19.08 -8.64 -14.40
CA ALA A 372 -18.45 -9.27 -15.56
C ALA A 372 -18.75 -8.53 -16.88
N GLU A 373 -19.98 -8.03 -17.04
CA GLU A 373 -20.40 -7.23 -18.19
C GLU A 373 -19.72 -5.86 -18.21
N TRP A 374 -19.57 -5.24 -17.05
CA TRP A 374 -18.90 -3.96 -16.87
C TRP A 374 -17.40 -4.04 -17.20
N VAL A 375 -16.68 -5.07 -16.74
CA VAL A 375 -15.28 -5.33 -17.15
C VAL A 375 -15.15 -5.52 -18.66
N ARG A 376 -16.07 -6.26 -19.27
CA ARG A 376 -16.10 -6.52 -20.72
C ARG A 376 -16.32 -5.23 -21.50
N ARG A 377 -17.24 -4.38 -21.04
CA ARG A 377 -17.53 -3.05 -21.60
C ARG A 377 -16.35 -2.10 -21.47
N MET A 378 -15.69 -2.06 -20.31
CA MET A 378 -14.53 -1.19 -20.07
C MET A 378 -13.30 -1.62 -20.87
N ARG A 379 -13.07 -2.93 -21.07
CA ARG A 379 -12.01 -3.43 -21.97
C ARG A 379 -12.23 -3.01 -23.42
N LYS A 380 -13.47 -3.00 -23.90
CA LYS A 380 -13.83 -2.53 -25.25
C LYS A 380 -13.57 -1.02 -25.43
N VAL A 381 -13.84 -0.21 -24.41
CA VAL A 381 -13.51 1.23 -24.41
C VAL A 381 -11.99 1.44 -24.42
N ALA A 382 -11.24 0.67 -23.64
CA ALA A 382 -9.78 0.75 -23.60
C ALA A 382 -9.07 0.33 -24.90
N SER A 383 -9.71 -0.48 -25.75
CA SER A 383 -9.21 -0.75 -27.11
C SER A 383 -9.46 0.42 -28.07
N THR A 384 -10.56 1.15 -27.88
CA THR A 384 -10.92 2.31 -28.71
C THR A 384 -10.12 3.58 -28.36
N VAL A 385 -9.63 3.69 -27.12
CA VAL A 385 -8.75 4.80 -26.69
C VAL A 385 -7.30 4.61 -27.15
N ARG A 386 -6.90 3.37 -27.49
CA ARG A 386 -5.53 3.06 -27.98
C ARG A 386 -5.40 3.08 -29.51
N SER A 387 -6.51 3.08 -30.23
CA SER A 387 -6.60 3.28 -31.68
C SER A 387 -6.82 4.74 -31.99
#